data_AF-A0A7J9Q5L1-F1
#
_entry.id   AF-A0A7J9Q5L1-F1
#
_cell.length_a   1.000
_cell.length_b   1.000
_cell.length_c   1.000
_cell.angle_alpha   90.00
_cell.angle_beta   90.00
_cell.angle_gamma   90.00
#
_symmetry.space_group_name_H-M   'P 1'
#
loop_
_entity.id
_entity.type
_entity.pdbx_description
1 polymer ?
#
loop_
_entity_poly.entity_id
_entity_poly.type
_entity_poly.pdbx_seq_one_letter_code
_entity_poly.pdbx_strand_id
1 'polypeptide(L)'
;MTNFTELFQVMESWGMLDVMLPFLLIFTIVFAVLQKAKIFGEDSKRFNVIIALVLGMVVVIPHIMGTYPDGQDAVLIINNVLPNVALVLIAIIMVLLLSGVFGYEAKGAGGAILIPAFAVIIWIFGISAGWWANFSWFNIDPDTMAIILVLLVFGIIITIVTSGGETFKPLKGLIDIFKGNK
;
A
#
# COMPACT_ATOMS: atom_id res chain seq x y z
N MET A 1 2.76 -34.81 21.07
CA MET A 1 2.28 -33.49 21.53
C MET A 1 2.05 -32.71 20.25
N THR A 2 0.80 -32.36 19.95
CA THR A 2 0.51 -31.61 18.73
C THR A 2 1.14 -30.22 18.83
N ASN A 3 2.02 -29.89 17.89
CA ASN A 3 2.60 -28.55 17.81
C ASN A 3 1.55 -27.59 17.22
N PHE A 4 1.62 -26.30 17.56
CA PHE A 4 0.74 -25.27 17.00
C PHE A 4 0.78 -25.25 15.46
N THR A 5 1.95 -25.49 14.87
CA THR A 5 2.10 -25.65 13.42
C THR A 5 1.28 -26.81 12.86
N GLU A 6 1.23 -27.96 13.55
CA GLU A 6 0.45 -29.12 13.11
C GLU A 6 -1.05 -28.85 13.19
N LEU A 7 -1.51 -28.07 14.19
CA LEU A 7 -2.91 -27.64 14.26
C LEU A 7 -3.30 -26.80 13.04
N PHE A 8 -2.46 -25.84 12.63
CA PHE A 8 -2.72 -25.00 11.45
C PHE A 8 -2.70 -25.82 10.17
N GLN A 9 -1.75 -26.75 10.02
CA GLN A 9 -1.70 -27.65 8.87
C GLN A 9 -2.95 -28.53 8.78
N VAL A 10 -3.48 -29.02 9.90
CA VAL A 10 -4.75 -29.78 9.90
C VAL A 10 -5.92 -28.89 9.48
N MET A 11 -6.02 -27.67 10.01
CA MET A 11 -7.07 -26.71 9.64
C MET A 11 -7.00 -26.33 8.15
N GLU A 12 -5.80 -26.09 7.63
CA GLU A 12 -5.54 -25.84 6.21
C GLU A 12 -5.91 -27.07 5.36
N SER A 13 -5.54 -28.28 5.79
CA SER A 13 -5.85 -29.51 5.05
C SER A 13 -7.34 -29.79 4.91
N TRP A 14 -8.15 -29.27 5.83
CA TRP A 14 -9.62 -29.36 5.78
C TRP A 14 -10.27 -28.20 5.01
N GLY A 15 -9.47 -27.31 4.42
CA GLY A 15 -9.95 -26.10 3.74
C GLY A 15 -10.58 -25.07 4.68
N MET A 16 -10.43 -25.22 6.00
CA MET A 16 -11.08 -24.35 6.98
C MET A 16 -10.59 -22.91 6.85
N LEU A 17 -9.30 -22.70 6.61
CA LEU A 17 -8.73 -21.36 6.40
C LEU A 17 -9.21 -20.74 5.08
N ASP A 18 -9.30 -21.54 4.02
CA ASP A 18 -9.80 -21.12 2.70
C ASP A 18 -11.27 -20.70 2.74
N VAL A 19 -12.06 -21.25 3.67
CA VAL A 19 -13.44 -20.81 3.92
C VAL A 19 -13.47 -19.59 4.85
N MET A 20 -12.84 -19.70 6.02
CA MET A 20 -13.05 -18.75 7.11
C MET A 20 -12.43 -17.39 6.86
N LEU A 21 -11.22 -17.33 6.31
CA LEU A 21 -10.52 -16.06 6.07
C LEU A 21 -11.29 -15.15 5.11
N PRO A 22 -11.66 -15.59 3.89
CA PRO A 22 -12.42 -14.73 3.00
C PRO A 22 -13.84 -14.48 3.51
N PHE A 23 -14.47 -15.45 4.19
CA PHE A 23 -15.78 -15.25 4.80
C PHE A 23 -15.76 -14.11 5.81
N LEU A 24 -14.84 -14.14 6.77
CA LEU A 24 -14.74 -13.10 7.79
C LEU A 24 -14.43 -11.73 7.19
N LEU A 25 -13.61 -11.69 6.15
CA LEU A 25 -13.29 -10.45 5.44
C LEU A 25 -14.54 -9.84 4.78
N ILE A 26 -15.24 -10.61 3.94
CA ILE A 26 -16.45 -10.14 3.25
C ILE A 26 -17.54 -9.79 4.25
N PHE A 27 -17.78 -10.67 5.23
CA PHE A 27 -18.75 -10.44 6.30
C PHE A 27 -18.47 -9.11 7.00
N THR A 28 -17.23 -8.87 7.41
CA THR A 28 -16.86 -7.66 8.17
C THR A 28 -17.02 -6.40 7.32
N ILE A 29 -16.57 -6.42 6.06
CA ILE A 29 -16.69 -5.28 5.16
C ILE A 29 -18.16 -4.96 4.89
N VAL A 30 -18.96 -5.96 4.50
CA VAL A 30 -20.39 -5.78 4.21
C VAL A 30 -21.12 -5.30 5.46
N PHE A 31 -20.87 -5.92 6.61
CA PHE A 31 -21.48 -5.51 7.88
C PHE A 31 -21.12 -4.06 8.22
N ALA A 32 -19.85 -3.68 8.10
CA ALA A 32 -19.39 -2.32 8.39
C ALA A 32 -20.02 -1.29 7.44
N VAL A 33 -20.12 -1.61 6.15
CA VAL A 33 -20.75 -0.74 5.15
C VAL A 33 -22.24 -0.57 5.44
N LEU A 34 -22.97 -1.65 5.71
CA LEU A 34 -24.40 -1.59 6.06
C LEU A 34 -24.64 -0.78 7.34
N GLN A 35 -23.78 -0.94 8.35
CA GLN A 35 -23.86 -0.21 9.60
C GLN A 35 -23.58 1.29 9.41
N LYS A 36 -22.60 1.64 8.56
CA LYS A 36 -22.25 3.03 8.27
C LYS A 36 -23.29 3.72 7.37
N ALA A 37 -23.84 2.99 6.42
CA ALA A 37 -24.84 3.50 5.48
C ALA A 37 -26.25 3.64 6.10
N LYS A 38 -26.53 2.94 7.21
CA LYS A 38 -27.83 2.97 7.91
C LYS A 38 -29.03 2.68 6.99
N ILE A 39 -28.86 1.78 6.02
CA ILE A 39 -29.89 1.47 4.99
C ILE A 39 -31.23 1.06 5.61
N PHE A 40 -31.20 0.37 6.75
CA PHE A 40 -32.38 -0.16 7.43
C PHE A 40 -32.73 0.63 8.71
N GLY A 41 -32.18 1.84 8.88
CA GLY A 41 -32.37 2.68 10.07
C GLY A 41 -31.29 2.51 11.15
N GLU A 42 -31.45 3.20 12.29
CA GLU A 42 -30.40 3.28 13.32
C GLU A 42 -30.25 2.02 14.17
N ASP A 43 -31.33 1.27 14.40
CA ASP A 43 -31.34 0.03 15.19
C ASP A 43 -31.44 -1.23 14.31
N SER A 44 -30.73 -1.22 13.18
CA SER A 44 -30.81 -2.31 12.19
C SER A 44 -29.69 -3.34 12.30
N LYS A 45 -28.95 -3.36 13.42
CA LYS A 45 -27.76 -4.21 13.58
C LYS A 45 -28.07 -5.69 13.32
N ARG A 46 -29.23 -6.18 13.78
CA ARG A 46 -29.67 -7.58 13.59
C ARG A 46 -29.81 -7.93 12.10
N PHE A 47 -30.43 -7.05 11.32
CA PHE A 47 -30.56 -7.21 9.88
C PHE A 47 -29.21 -7.13 9.17
N ASN A 48 -28.37 -6.17 9.55
CA ASN A 48 -27.04 -5.98 8.97
C ASN A 48 -26.17 -7.24 9.15
N VAL A 49 -26.19 -7.88 10.33
CA VAL A 49 -25.46 -9.13 10.58
C VAL A 49 -25.96 -10.25 9.69
N ILE A 50 -27.29 -10.45 9.60
CA ILE A 50 -27.87 -11.54 8.80
C ILE A 50 -27.55 -11.34 7.32
N ILE A 51 -27.69 -10.12 6.80
CA ILE A 51 -27.41 -9.80 5.40
C ILE A 51 -25.92 -9.98 5.10
N ALA A 52 -25.03 -9.49 5.97
CA ALA A 52 -23.60 -9.68 5.81
C ALA A 52 -23.19 -11.16 5.84
N LEU A 53 -23.82 -11.96 6.70
CA LEU A 53 -23.63 -13.42 6.76
C LEU A 53 -24.03 -14.08 5.44
N VAL A 54 -25.23 -13.79 4.95
CA VAL A 54 -25.74 -14.35 3.69
C VAL A 54 -24.84 -13.94 2.52
N LEU A 55 -24.49 -12.66 2.40
CA LEU A 55 -23.62 -12.17 1.34
C LEU A 55 -22.20 -12.75 1.42
N GLY A 56 -21.65 -12.88 2.63
CA GLY A 56 -20.37 -13.56 2.85
C GLY A 56 -20.38 -15.00 2.36
N MET A 57 -21.44 -15.75 2.70
CA MET A 57 -21.61 -17.13 2.25
C MET A 57 -21.81 -17.24 0.73
N VAL A 58 -22.59 -16.34 0.14
CA VAL A 58 -22.84 -16.30 -1.33
C VAL A 58 -21.55 -16.08 -2.11
N VAL A 59 -20.58 -15.35 -1.55
CA VAL A 59 -19.27 -15.12 -2.19
C VAL A 59 -18.31 -16.30 -1.96
N VAL A 60 -18.33 -16.89 -0.76
CA VAL A 60 -17.35 -17.92 -0.39
C VAL A 60 -17.71 -19.31 -0.91
N ILE A 61 -19.00 -19.66 -0.99
CA ILE A 61 -19.42 -20.98 -1.50
C ILE A 61 -18.92 -21.22 -2.94
N PRO A 62 -19.13 -20.30 -3.91
CA PRO A 62 -18.69 -20.54 -5.28
C PRO A 62 -17.16 -20.58 -5.44
N HIS A 63 -16.43 -19.87 -4.56
CA HIS A 63 -14.96 -19.89 -4.48
C HIS A 63 -14.45 -21.30 -4.12
N ILE A 64 -14.96 -21.88 -3.03
CA ILE A 64 -14.53 -23.21 -2.58
C ILE A 64 -14.98 -24.30 -3.57
N MET A 65 -16.18 -24.15 -4.13
CA MET A 65 -16.70 -25.11 -5.11
C MET A 65 -16.03 -24.98 -6.49
N GLY A 66 -15.20 -23.96 -6.72
CA GLY A 66 -14.59 -23.71 -8.03
C GLY A 66 -15.63 -23.46 -9.14
N THR A 67 -16.77 -22.88 -8.79
CA THR A 67 -17.90 -22.65 -9.72
C THR A 67 -17.91 -21.24 -10.29
N TYR A 68 -16.97 -20.38 -9.89
CA TYR A 68 -16.77 -19.08 -10.54
C TYR A 68 -16.29 -19.27 -11.98
N PRO A 69 -16.77 -18.45 -12.93
CA PRO A 69 -16.14 -18.35 -14.25
C PRO A 69 -14.67 -17.94 -14.13
N ASP A 70 -13.86 -18.35 -15.10
CA ASP A 70 -12.42 -18.07 -15.11
C ASP A 70 -12.15 -16.56 -14.92
N GLY A 71 -11.34 -16.25 -13.90
CA GLY A 71 -10.94 -14.88 -13.56
C GLY A 71 -12.02 -14.03 -12.87
N GLN A 72 -13.19 -14.58 -12.54
CA GLN A 72 -14.29 -13.84 -11.87
C GLN A 72 -14.44 -14.20 -10.39
N ASP A 73 -13.50 -14.94 -9.83
CA ASP A 73 -13.48 -15.29 -8.42
C ASP A 73 -13.18 -14.06 -7.56
N ALA A 74 -14.22 -13.58 -6.86
CA ALA A 74 -14.13 -12.39 -6.02
C ALA A 74 -13.12 -12.54 -4.88
N VAL A 75 -12.99 -13.74 -4.29
CA VAL A 75 -12.05 -13.99 -3.21
C VAL A 75 -10.61 -13.92 -3.74
N LEU A 76 -10.35 -14.56 -4.87
CA LEU A 76 -9.04 -14.52 -5.52
C LEU A 76 -8.66 -13.09 -5.92
N ILE A 77 -9.59 -12.33 -6.51
CA ILE A 77 -9.36 -10.93 -6.87
C ILE A 77 -8.99 -10.11 -5.63
N ILE A 78 -9.73 -10.27 -4.53
CA ILE A 78 -9.44 -9.56 -3.27
C ILE A 78 -8.06 -9.95 -2.74
N ASN A 79 -7.71 -11.23 -2.72
CA ASN A 79 -6.39 -11.68 -2.26
C ASN A 79 -5.25 -11.12 -3.13
N ASN A 80 -5.48 -10.92 -4.42
CA ASN A 80 -4.51 -10.28 -5.32
C ASN A 80 -4.43 -8.75 -5.15
N VAL A 81 -5.54 -8.11 -4.77
CA VAL A 81 -5.62 -6.65 -4.61
C VAL A 81 -5.18 -6.20 -3.22
N LEU A 82 -5.43 -7.00 -2.17
CA LEU A 82 -5.16 -6.66 -0.77
C LEU A 82 -3.69 -6.26 -0.51
N PRO A 83 -2.67 -7.01 -0.96
CA PRO A 83 -1.28 -6.63 -0.78
C PRO A 83 -0.98 -5.26 -1.40
N ASN A 84 -1.50 -5.01 -2.59
CA ASN A 84 -1.29 -3.75 -3.31
C ASN A 84 -1.96 -2.58 -2.58
N VAL A 85 -3.19 -2.74 -2.10
CA VAL A 85 -3.90 -1.71 -1.31
C VAL A 85 -3.19 -1.47 0.02
N ALA A 86 -2.75 -2.52 0.71
CA ALA A 86 -2.00 -2.40 1.96
C ALA A 86 -0.69 -1.62 1.75
N LEU A 87 0.05 -1.91 0.68
CA LEU A 87 1.24 -1.16 0.31
C LEU A 87 0.92 0.33 0.08
N VAL A 88 -0.11 0.65 -0.69
CA VAL A 88 -0.53 2.04 -0.92
C VAL A 88 -0.92 2.74 0.37
N LEU A 89 -1.68 2.08 1.26
CA LEU A 89 -2.04 2.63 2.56
C LEU A 89 -0.82 2.91 3.43
N ILE A 90 0.15 1.99 3.48
CA ILE A 90 1.40 2.19 4.22
C ILE A 90 2.18 3.38 3.64
N ALA A 91 2.26 3.51 2.32
CA ALA A 91 2.90 4.64 1.66
C ALA A 91 2.23 5.98 2.03
N ILE A 92 0.89 6.05 2.00
CA ILE A 92 0.12 7.23 2.43
C ILE A 92 0.37 7.54 3.91
N ILE A 93 0.37 6.53 4.78
CA ILE A 93 0.65 6.71 6.21
C ILE A 93 2.05 7.28 6.41
N MET A 94 3.07 6.74 5.73
CA MET A 94 4.43 7.28 5.82
C MET A 94 4.52 8.72 5.34
N VAL A 95 3.84 9.05 4.23
CA VAL A 95 3.71 10.42 3.76
C VAL A 95 3.10 11.34 4.82
N LEU A 96 2.00 10.92 5.43
CA LEU A 96 1.32 11.69 6.48
C LEU A 96 2.21 11.84 7.73
N LEU A 97 2.95 10.79 8.10
CA LEU A 97 3.90 10.82 9.20
C LEU A 97 5.05 11.79 8.93
N LEU A 98 5.68 11.74 7.76
CA LEU A 98 6.74 12.70 7.40
C LEU A 98 6.20 14.13 7.35
N SER A 99 5.03 14.33 6.76
CA SER A 99 4.39 15.65 6.70
C SER A 99 4.04 16.18 8.11
N GLY A 100 3.63 15.30 9.03
CA GLY A 100 3.37 15.65 10.42
C GLY A 100 4.64 15.94 11.23
N VAL A 101 5.69 15.12 11.06
CA VAL A 101 6.97 15.27 11.78
C VAL A 101 7.72 16.53 11.36
N PHE A 102 7.74 16.83 10.06
CA PHE A 102 8.48 17.98 9.55
C PHE A 102 7.72 19.31 9.65
N GLY A 103 6.48 19.30 10.16
CA GLY A 103 5.66 20.49 10.32
C GLY A 103 5.41 21.16 8.98
N TYR A 104 4.33 20.78 8.30
CA TYR A 104 3.90 21.41 7.05
C TYR A 104 3.48 22.87 7.26
N GLU A 105 4.44 23.77 7.50
CA GLU A 105 4.25 25.19 7.30
C GLU A 105 4.59 25.46 5.83
N ALA A 106 3.55 25.54 5.00
CA ALA A 106 3.60 25.72 3.55
C ALA A 106 4.25 27.05 3.09
N LYS A 107 5.00 27.74 3.95
CA LYS A 107 5.73 28.98 3.70
C LYS A 107 7.18 28.86 4.21
N GLY A 108 7.98 28.01 3.58
CA GLY A 108 9.42 27.94 3.87
C GLY A 108 10.12 26.69 3.34
N ALA A 109 11.43 26.62 3.60
CA ALA A 109 12.33 25.53 3.19
C ALA A 109 11.90 24.14 3.70
N GLY A 110 11.02 24.05 4.71
CA GLY A 110 10.44 22.80 5.20
C GLY A 110 9.55 22.08 4.17
N GLY A 111 8.85 22.82 3.30
CA GLY A 111 8.06 22.23 2.22
C GLY A 111 8.91 21.59 1.12
N ALA A 112 10.14 22.10 0.91
CA ALA A 112 11.05 21.58 -0.10
C ALA A 112 11.68 20.23 0.29
N ILE A 113 11.76 19.92 1.60
CA ILE A 113 12.29 18.65 2.11
C ILE A 113 11.31 17.49 1.87
N LEU A 114 10.00 17.78 1.75
CA LEU A 114 9.01 16.74 1.51
C LEU A 114 9.10 16.17 0.09
N ILE A 115 9.42 16.98 -0.91
CA ILE A 115 9.50 16.53 -2.32
C ILE A 115 10.47 15.35 -2.52
N PRO A 116 11.75 15.40 -2.06
CA PRO A 116 12.65 14.25 -2.19
C PRO A 116 12.21 13.07 -1.31
N ALA A 117 11.62 13.31 -0.14
CA ALA A 117 11.08 12.24 0.71
C ALA A 117 9.92 11.48 0.04
N PHE A 118 8.98 12.20 -0.58
CA PHE A 118 7.92 11.63 -1.40
C PHE A 118 8.47 10.84 -2.59
N ALA A 119 9.47 11.39 -3.29
CA ALA A 119 10.10 10.72 -4.42
C ALA A 119 10.75 9.40 -3.99
N VAL A 120 11.44 9.37 -2.84
CA VAL A 120 12.05 8.16 -2.28
C VAL A 120 10.99 7.13 -1.88
N ILE A 121 9.88 7.54 -1.26
CA ILE A 121 8.78 6.62 -0.91
C ILE A 121 8.18 6.02 -2.19
N ILE A 122 7.79 6.85 -3.16
CA ILE A 122 7.21 6.39 -4.43
C ILE A 122 8.18 5.44 -5.14
N TRP A 123 9.48 5.74 -5.11
CA TRP A 123 10.52 4.91 -5.69
C TRP A 123 10.60 3.53 -5.02
N ILE A 124 10.72 3.47 -3.69
CA ILE A 124 10.78 2.22 -2.90
C ILE A 124 9.53 1.38 -3.13
N PHE A 125 8.35 2.01 -3.08
CA PHE A 125 7.08 1.31 -3.28
C PHE A 125 6.93 0.80 -4.70
N GLY A 126 7.33 1.59 -5.70
CA GLY A 126 7.27 1.14 -7.09
C GLY A 126 8.22 -0.03 -7.37
N ILE A 127 9.37 -0.13 -6.69
CA ILE A 127 10.24 -1.32 -6.77
C ILE A 127 9.53 -2.51 -6.15
N SER A 128 9.01 -2.37 -4.93
CA SER A 128 8.35 -3.45 -4.21
C SER A 128 7.07 -3.95 -4.92
N ALA A 129 6.33 -3.05 -5.57
CA ALA A 129 5.11 -3.37 -6.30
C ALA A 129 5.38 -3.80 -7.75
N GLY A 130 6.64 -3.88 -8.18
CA GLY A 130 7.01 -4.26 -9.54
C GLY A 130 6.57 -3.29 -10.62
N TRP A 131 6.19 -2.04 -10.28
CA TRP A 131 5.76 -1.02 -11.25
C TRP A 131 6.85 -0.71 -12.28
N TRP A 132 8.11 -0.83 -11.85
CA TRP A 132 9.27 -0.59 -12.70
C TRP A 132 9.73 -1.84 -13.46
N ALA A 133 9.18 -3.03 -13.18
CA ALA A 133 9.66 -4.30 -13.75
C ALA A 133 9.50 -4.38 -15.28
N ASN A 134 8.48 -3.72 -15.83
CA ASN A 134 8.22 -3.68 -17.27
C ASN A 134 8.99 -2.57 -18.01
N PHE A 135 9.65 -1.67 -17.28
CA PHE A 135 10.50 -0.66 -17.88
C PHE A 135 11.92 -1.23 -18.05
N SER A 136 12.33 -1.49 -19.29
CA SER A 136 13.66 -2.05 -19.59
C SER A 136 14.81 -1.21 -19.04
N TRP A 137 14.63 0.11 -18.83
CA TRP A 137 15.62 0.97 -18.18
C TRP A 137 15.71 0.82 -16.66
N PHE A 138 14.71 0.21 -16.01
CA PHE A 138 14.69 -0.05 -14.57
C PHE A 138 14.88 -1.52 -14.20
N ASN A 139 14.93 -2.42 -15.18
CA ASN A 139 15.29 -3.82 -15.00
C ASN A 139 16.83 -3.98 -15.00
N ILE A 140 17.46 -3.29 -14.06
CA ILE A 140 18.91 -3.28 -13.87
C ILE A 140 19.27 -4.45 -12.94
N ASP A 141 20.37 -5.15 -13.23
CA ASP A 141 20.86 -6.24 -12.37
C ASP A 141 21.00 -5.79 -10.91
N PRO A 142 20.64 -6.64 -9.92
CA PRO A 142 20.64 -6.30 -8.50
C PRO A 142 21.97 -5.70 -8.00
N ASP A 143 23.09 -6.21 -8.53
CA ASP A 143 24.44 -5.74 -8.18
C ASP A 143 24.68 -4.30 -8.69
N THR A 144 24.19 -3.98 -9.89
CA THR A 144 24.31 -2.65 -10.47
C THR A 144 23.38 -1.66 -9.75
N MET A 145 22.17 -2.11 -9.39
CA MET A 145 21.22 -1.34 -8.58
C MET A 145 21.83 -0.97 -7.21
N ALA A 146 22.52 -1.92 -6.56
CA ALA A 146 23.20 -1.69 -5.28
C ALA A 146 24.33 -0.65 -5.41
N ILE A 147 25.15 -0.73 -6.47
CA ILE A 147 26.21 0.25 -6.74
C ILE A 147 25.62 1.64 -6.98
N ILE A 148 24.56 1.75 -7.79
CA ILE A 148 23.87 3.03 -8.05
C ILE A 148 23.32 3.62 -6.74
N LEU A 149 22.71 2.80 -5.89
CA LEU A 149 22.18 3.24 -4.60
C LEU A 149 23.28 3.70 -3.65
N VAL A 150 24.40 2.98 -3.58
CA VAL A 150 25.59 3.38 -2.80
C VAL A 150 26.12 4.72 -3.31
N LEU A 151 26.26 4.90 -4.63
CA LEU A 151 26.72 6.16 -5.23
C LEU A 151 25.74 7.30 -4.97
N LEU A 152 24.44 7.05 -5.03
CA LEU A 152 23.40 8.04 -4.75
C LEU A 152 23.45 8.49 -3.29
N VAL A 153 23.50 7.55 -2.34
CA VAL A 153 23.61 7.84 -0.90
C VAL A 153 24.91 8.58 -0.60
N PHE A 154 26.04 8.14 -1.18
CA PHE A 154 27.31 8.86 -1.06
C PHE A 154 27.24 10.27 -1.65
N GLY A 155 26.62 10.44 -2.82
CA GLY A 155 26.43 11.74 -3.44
C GLY A 155 25.59 12.68 -2.58
N ILE A 156 24.52 12.17 -1.97
CA ILE A 156 23.71 12.92 -1.00
C ILE A 156 24.55 13.31 0.22
N ILE A 157 25.29 12.37 0.81
CA ILE A 157 26.15 12.62 1.98
C ILE A 157 27.21 13.67 1.65
N ILE A 158 27.94 13.52 0.54
CA ILE A 158 28.94 14.48 0.09
C ILE A 158 28.30 15.85 -0.09
N THR A 159 27.13 15.92 -0.71
CA THR A 159 26.42 17.20 -0.91
C THR A 159 26.01 17.83 0.41
N ILE A 160 25.47 17.06 1.37
CA ILE A 160 25.11 17.56 2.70
C ILE A 160 26.36 18.09 3.43
N VAL A 161 27.46 17.35 3.38
CA VAL A 161 28.72 17.71 4.06
C VAL A 161 29.41 18.90 3.38
N THR A 162 29.39 18.98 2.05
CA THR A 162 30.04 20.08 1.29
C THR A 162 29.17 21.32 1.17
N SER A 163 27.85 21.23 1.37
CA SER A 163 26.94 22.37 1.15
C SER A 163 27.00 23.46 2.22
N GLY A 164 27.75 23.30 3.31
CA GLY A 164 28.18 24.42 4.18
C GLY A 164 27.09 25.42 4.58
N GLY A 165 25.82 25.00 4.66
CA GLY A 165 24.69 25.87 5.03
C GLY A 165 24.02 26.67 3.90
N GLU A 166 24.31 26.45 2.61
CA GLU A 166 23.58 27.12 1.51
C GLU A 166 22.74 26.18 0.66
N THR A 167 21.43 26.48 0.60
CA THR A 167 20.38 25.77 -0.13
C THR A 167 20.73 25.46 -1.59
N PHE A 168 20.56 24.18 -1.96
CA PHE A 168 20.74 23.54 -3.26
C PHE A 168 20.58 24.44 -4.51
N LYS A 169 21.70 24.74 -5.20
CA LYS A 169 21.78 25.54 -6.44
C LYS A 169 20.98 25.00 -7.64
N PRO A 170 20.89 23.67 -7.90
CA PRO A 170 20.17 23.17 -9.07
C PRO A 170 18.64 23.37 -9.00
N LEU A 171 18.04 23.35 -7.80
CA LEU A 171 16.62 23.71 -7.63
C LEU A 171 16.42 25.22 -7.81
N LYS A 172 17.39 26.05 -7.41
CA LYS A 172 17.30 27.51 -7.58
C LYS A 172 17.20 27.89 -9.05
N GLY A 173 18.02 27.27 -9.91
CA GLY A 173 17.95 27.46 -11.35
C GLY A 173 16.63 26.99 -11.98
N LEU A 174 16.08 25.85 -11.52
CA LEU A 174 14.77 25.38 -11.97
C LEU A 174 13.63 26.28 -11.47
N ILE A 175 13.68 26.74 -10.22
CA ILE A 175 12.72 27.67 -9.64
C ILE A 175 12.77 29.02 -10.37
N ASP A 176 13.93 29.50 -10.78
CA ASP A 176 14.07 30.75 -11.53
C ASP A 176 13.54 30.62 -12.97
N ILE A 177 13.68 29.45 -13.60
CA ILE A 177 13.08 29.13 -14.91
C ILE A 177 11.54 29.06 -14.79
N PHE A 178 11.01 28.45 -13.73
CA PHE A 178 9.55 28.38 -13.48
C PHE A 178 8.95 29.69 -12.96
N LYS A 179 9.74 30.55 -12.31
CA LYS A 179 9.31 31.87 -11.83
C LYS A 179 9.34 32.96 -12.90
N GLY A 180 9.80 32.67 -14.11
CA GLY A 180 9.59 33.49 -15.30
C GLY A 180 9.79 34.99 -15.06
N ASN A 181 11.05 35.42 -14.91
CA ASN A 181 11.37 36.84 -15.06
C ASN A 181 12.03 37.05 -16.43
N LYS A 182 11.44 37.96 -17.22
CA LYS A 182 12.28 38.90 -17.97
C LYS A 182 13.08 39.75 -17.01
#